data_AF-A0A840WJK6-F1
#
_entry.id   AF-A0A840WJK6-F1
#
_cell.length_a   1.000
_cell.length_b   1.000
_cell.length_c   1.000
_cell.angle_alpha   90.00
_cell.angle_beta   90.00
_cell.angle_gamma   90.00
#
_symmetry.space_group_name_H-M   'P 1'
#
loop_
_entity.id
_entity.type
_entity.pdbx_description
1 polymer ?
#
loop_
_entity_poly.entity_id
_entity_poly.type
_entity_poly.pdbx_seq_one_letter_code
_entity_poly.pdbx_strand_id
1 'polypeptide(L)'
;MPSPSPSPTGPDVPAAAFEEMLRAARALLAMRHPLDAELAFSELLGTWWGERLPGVDVERLLGEGLITHATASGKPAGLGVLAAITALGTSASQRELAEQGMIALRERGLQAPAWAAQLGAVTPVAVYVSNDRFGDTDDVVCVFSRDAPDSGGSLPPEHALILVLDHNSGGLLRDVWVTTKVDLLLEQCRERARGDDFAHFEQLELSEARALLSRALERTERVVTGAAADPSAGPTVEPVGISAADLTGGSLAAHFALVASRVQRLPQPPEGVPTSPVPVWRRDSRAVLAARFLASDQAAELSDSYAASRCADHIIAHGCDVDSGRPLRVSPRKVESFLLHWLPGRVVLLPEEQESMPHVLAAWVRWAGSRTQLPEALVGATLDAVWETTSAFTKTYRDPARPLGLRQEAVRRLLPDGDFASLARRMFAFPLLASEIVTGAPEEFDPDTSKGRRALLRLDHYGEYEAATPHNGRHHSTGQDRWYRPVTGRDPERERELDRHERLAKRLWDGRPANLWAAARRMLDQGQDRPTVLSALTEVLFSATSESDLRRRLDAL
;
A
#
# COMPACT_ATOMS: atom_id res chain seq x y z
N MET A 1 21.12 47.60 17.13
CA MET A 1 20.43 46.41 16.59
C MET A 1 21.47 45.35 16.33
N PRO A 2 21.70 44.40 17.26
CA PRO A 2 22.68 43.35 17.07
C PRO A 2 22.09 42.24 16.19
N SER A 3 22.92 41.71 15.29
CA SER A 3 22.61 40.59 14.40
C SER A 3 22.32 39.31 15.19
N PRO A 4 21.33 38.49 14.81
CA PRO A 4 21.10 37.22 15.46
C PRO A 4 22.17 36.21 15.01
N SER A 5 22.97 35.73 15.97
CA SER A 5 23.81 34.55 15.82
C SER A 5 22.92 33.31 15.61
N PRO A 6 23.30 32.35 14.74
CA PRO A 6 22.57 31.10 14.61
C PRO A 6 22.81 30.22 15.85
N SER A 7 21.73 29.83 16.50
CA SER A 7 21.72 28.85 17.59
C SER A 7 22.18 27.47 17.08
N PRO A 8 22.90 26.68 17.89
CA PRO A 8 23.42 25.38 17.51
C PRO A 8 22.29 24.34 17.46
N THR A 9 22.08 23.74 16.29
CA THR A 9 21.26 22.54 16.09
C THR A 9 21.98 21.34 16.73
N GLY A 10 21.30 20.59 17.61
CA GLY A 10 21.75 19.22 17.95
C GLY A 10 21.17 18.18 16.97
N PRO A 11 21.51 16.89 17.11
CA PRO A 11 22.84 16.27 17.18
C PRO A 11 23.33 15.81 15.79
N ASP A 12 24.65 15.59 15.63
CA ASP A 12 25.41 15.21 14.43
C ASP A 12 25.08 13.84 13.75
N VAL A 13 23.86 13.34 13.89
CA VAL A 13 23.46 12.00 13.39
C VAL A 13 23.52 11.85 11.86
N PRO A 14 23.16 12.84 11.02
CA PRO A 14 23.20 12.68 9.56
C PRO A 14 24.63 12.58 8.99
N ALA A 15 25.56 13.37 9.53
CA ALA A 15 26.93 13.46 8.99
C ALA A 15 27.72 12.16 9.20
N ALA A 16 27.52 11.48 10.33
CA ALA A 16 28.16 10.19 10.61
C ALA A 16 27.66 9.10 9.65
N ALA A 17 26.35 9.04 9.39
CA ALA A 17 25.76 8.12 8.42
C ALA A 17 26.25 8.38 6.99
N PHE A 18 26.36 9.66 6.58
CA PHE A 18 26.90 10.01 5.27
C PHE A 18 28.39 9.67 5.11
N GLU A 19 29.20 9.81 6.17
CA GLU A 19 30.60 9.36 6.14
C GLU A 19 30.73 7.83 6.11
N GLU A 20 29.87 7.09 6.79
CA GLU A 20 29.80 5.62 6.67
C GLU A 20 29.44 5.19 5.25
N MET A 21 28.48 5.87 4.62
CA MET A 21 28.10 5.63 3.23
C MET A 21 29.24 5.95 2.25
N LEU A 22 29.95 7.08 2.43
CA LEU A 22 31.15 7.38 1.64
C LEU A 22 32.27 6.35 1.88
N ARG A 23 32.37 5.79 3.08
CA ARG A 23 33.33 4.72 3.40
C ARG A 23 32.95 3.41 2.71
N ALA A 24 31.68 3.03 2.73
CA ALA A 24 31.15 1.88 1.99
C ALA A 24 31.36 2.06 0.47
N ALA A 25 31.09 3.27 -0.03
CA ALA A 25 31.29 3.63 -1.43
C ALA A 25 32.75 3.63 -1.91
N ARG A 26 33.74 3.58 -1.01
CA ARG A 26 35.14 3.35 -1.42
C ARG A 26 35.31 1.99 -2.10
N ALA A 27 34.51 0.99 -1.73
CA ALA A 27 34.53 -0.31 -2.40
C ALA A 27 34.17 -0.19 -3.90
N LEU A 28 33.35 0.80 -4.28
CA LEU A 28 33.00 1.07 -5.68
C LEU A 28 34.21 1.47 -6.52
N LEU A 29 35.19 2.16 -5.92
CA LEU A 29 36.41 2.57 -6.63
C LEU A 29 37.28 1.38 -7.04
N ALA A 30 37.16 0.25 -6.35
CA ALA A 30 37.89 -0.98 -6.66
C ALA A 30 37.21 -1.83 -7.75
N MET A 31 35.97 -1.51 -8.12
CA MET A 31 35.22 -2.27 -9.13
C MET A 31 35.79 -2.05 -10.53
N ARG A 32 35.89 -3.14 -11.29
CA ARG A 32 36.42 -3.14 -12.66
C ARG A 32 35.31 -3.01 -13.69
N HIS A 33 34.15 -3.60 -13.42
CA HIS A 33 33.03 -3.64 -14.34
C HIS A 33 31.95 -2.62 -13.92
N PRO A 34 31.38 -1.84 -14.84
CA PRO A 34 30.35 -0.85 -14.51
C PRO A 34 29.10 -1.48 -13.89
N LEU A 35 28.69 -2.67 -14.35
CA LEU A 35 27.54 -3.38 -13.78
C LEU A 35 27.72 -3.70 -12.29
N ASP A 36 28.92 -4.10 -11.86
CA ASP A 36 29.20 -4.42 -10.45
C ASP A 36 29.06 -3.17 -9.58
N ALA A 37 29.49 -2.01 -10.10
CA ALA A 37 29.32 -0.73 -9.42
C ALA A 37 27.84 -0.31 -9.35
N GLU A 38 27.06 -0.52 -10.42
CA GLU A 38 25.62 -0.24 -10.43
C GLU A 38 24.84 -1.13 -9.45
N LEU A 39 25.16 -2.43 -9.39
CA LEU A 39 24.55 -3.39 -8.47
C LEU A 39 24.84 -3.03 -7.01
N ALA A 40 26.11 -2.83 -6.67
CA ALA A 40 26.51 -2.47 -5.31
C ALA A 40 25.91 -1.13 -4.85
N PHE A 41 25.77 -0.16 -5.76
CA PHE A 41 25.15 1.11 -5.45
C PHE A 41 23.63 1.00 -5.29
N SER A 42 22.96 0.24 -6.16
CA SER A 42 21.54 -0.04 -6.03
C SER A 42 21.23 -0.75 -4.72
N GLU A 43 22.05 -1.74 -4.33
CA GLU A 43 21.88 -2.47 -3.08
C GLU A 43 21.97 -1.53 -1.86
N LEU A 44 22.95 -0.63 -1.88
CA LEU A 44 23.10 0.41 -0.87
C LEU A 44 21.87 1.31 -0.78
N LEU A 45 21.33 1.81 -1.90
CA LEU A 45 20.09 2.59 -1.89
C LEU A 45 18.89 1.76 -1.39
N GLY A 46 18.84 0.48 -1.73
CA GLY A 46 17.80 -0.45 -1.34
C GLY A 46 17.66 -0.65 0.18
N THR A 47 18.76 -0.49 0.93
CA THR A 47 18.74 -0.61 2.41
C THR A 47 17.85 0.43 3.11
N TRP A 48 17.58 1.57 2.47
CA TRP A 48 16.74 2.64 3.01
C TRP A 48 15.44 2.84 2.25
N TRP A 49 15.21 2.03 1.21
CA TRP A 49 14.00 2.15 0.43
C TRP A 49 12.79 1.73 1.28
N GLY A 50 11.84 2.66 1.45
CA GLY A 50 10.65 2.46 2.28
C GLY A 50 10.80 2.79 3.78
N GLU A 51 11.99 3.19 4.23
CA GLU A 51 12.21 3.61 5.62
C GLU A 51 11.48 4.92 5.94
N ARG A 52 10.83 4.98 7.10
CA ARG A 52 10.07 6.16 7.54
C ARG A 52 10.55 6.64 8.89
N LEU A 53 10.97 7.90 8.96
CA LEU A 53 11.22 8.60 10.21
C LEU A 53 10.13 9.66 10.42
N PRO A 54 9.42 9.68 11.57
CA PRO A 54 8.36 10.65 11.82
C PRO A 54 8.85 12.08 11.67
N GLY A 55 8.21 12.86 10.79
CA GLY A 55 8.53 14.27 10.56
C GLY A 55 9.78 14.53 9.69
N VAL A 56 10.38 13.49 9.10
CA VAL A 56 11.54 13.61 8.21
C VAL A 56 11.24 12.93 6.89
N ASP A 57 11.37 13.69 5.80
CA ASP A 57 11.39 13.13 4.45
C ASP A 57 12.75 12.43 4.24
N VAL A 58 12.75 11.10 4.43
CA VAL A 58 13.95 10.27 4.37
C VAL A 58 14.55 10.26 2.97
N GLU A 59 13.73 10.30 1.92
CA GLU A 59 14.20 10.30 0.53
C GLU A 59 14.89 11.62 0.17
N ARG A 60 14.30 12.75 0.62
CA ARG A 60 14.94 14.06 0.45
C ARG A 60 16.19 14.21 1.32
N LEU A 61 16.13 13.79 2.59
CA LEU A 61 17.24 13.91 3.52
C LEU A 61 18.43 13.03 3.09
N LEU A 62 18.19 11.78 2.69
CA LEU A 62 19.22 10.90 2.18
C LEU A 62 19.69 11.33 0.78
N GLY A 63 18.80 11.70 -0.13
CA GLY A 63 19.15 12.11 -1.49
C GLY A 63 19.92 13.42 -1.53
N GLU A 64 19.29 14.54 -1.14
CA GLU A 64 19.90 15.88 -1.22
C GLU A 64 21.05 16.03 -0.21
N GLY A 65 20.92 15.43 0.98
CA GLY A 65 21.95 15.44 2.01
C GLY A 65 23.20 14.67 1.59
N LEU A 66 23.06 13.48 0.99
CA LEU A 66 24.19 12.71 0.46
C LEU A 66 24.89 13.44 -0.68
N ILE A 67 24.14 14.03 -1.62
CA ILE A 67 24.73 14.78 -2.74
C ILE A 67 25.56 15.96 -2.21
N THR A 68 24.99 16.71 -1.25
CA THR A 68 25.67 17.84 -0.62
C THR A 68 26.93 17.38 0.11
N HIS A 69 26.85 16.31 0.90
CA HIS A 69 27.98 15.76 1.65
C HIS A 69 29.07 15.20 0.73
N ALA A 70 28.70 14.46 -0.32
CA ALA A 70 29.61 13.91 -1.31
C ALA A 70 30.36 15.03 -2.05
N THR A 71 29.66 16.10 -2.44
CA THR A 71 30.25 17.29 -3.09
C THR A 71 31.19 18.04 -2.14
N ALA A 72 30.82 18.19 -0.87
CA ALA A 72 31.66 18.83 0.14
C ALA A 72 32.90 18.01 0.49
N SER A 73 32.82 16.67 0.42
CA SER A 73 33.89 15.76 0.84
C SER A 73 35.21 15.95 0.08
N GLY A 74 35.15 16.40 -1.18
CA GLY A 74 36.33 16.59 -2.03
C GLY A 74 37.13 15.30 -2.32
N LYS A 75 36.53 14.11 -2.13
CA LYS A 75 37.20 12.81 -2.27
C LYS A 75 36.79 12.12 -3.59
N PRO A 76 37.65 11.28 -4.19
CA PRO A 76 37.27 10.46 -5.36
C PRO A 76 36.06 9.54 -5.11
N ALA A 77 35.88 9.06 -3.88
CA ALA A 77 34.70 8.27 -3.50
C ALA A 77 33.40 9.09 -3.61
N GLY A 78 33.43 10.38 -3.26
CA GLY A 78 32.29 11.28 -3.43
C GLY A 78 31.94 11.48 -4.90
N LEU A 79 32.95 11.61 -5.77
CA LEU A 79 32.75 11.68 -7.22
C LEU A 79 32.11 10.39 -7.78
N GLY A 80 32.50 9.22 -7.27
CA GLY A 80 31.90 7.93 -7.64
C GLY A 80 30.44 7.81 -7.21
N VAL A 81 30.10 8.24 -5.99
CA VAL A 81 28.72 8.29 -5.49
C VAL A 81 27.87 9.23 -6.34
N LEU A 82 28.35 10.44 -6.63
CA LEU A 82 27.63 11.39 -7.47
C LEU A 82 27.40 10.83 -8.87
N ALA A 83 28.39 10.17 -9.48
CA ALA A 83 28.21 9.48 -10.77
C ALA A 83 27.14 8.39 -10.73
N ALA A 84 27.09 7.62 -9.64
CA ALA A 84 26.07 6.60 -9.44
C ALA A 84 24.67 7.21 -9.25
N ILE A 85 24.53 8.30 -8.49
CA ILE A 85 23.27 9.03 -8.33
C ILE A 85 22.81 9.62 -9.67
N THR A 86 23.71 10.19 -10.48
CA THR A 86 23.35 10.70 -11.81
C THR A 86 22.77 9.61 -12.72
N ALA A 87 23.28 8.36 -12.62
CA ALA A 87 22.84 7.25 -13.46
C ALA A 87 21.63 6.47 -12.92
N LEU A 88 21.50 6.36 -11.59
CA LEU A 88 20.54 5.48 -10.90
C LEU A 88 19.53 6.22 -10.02
N GLY A 89 19.69 7.54 -9.84
CA GLY A 89 18.81 8.35 -9.02
C GLY A 89 17.36 8.26 -9.48
N THR A 90 16.44 8.07 -8.52
CA THR A 90 15.01 7.91 -8.77
C THR A 90 14.37 9.22 -9.23
N SER A 91 14.77 10.34 -8.62
CA SER A 91 14.27 11.68 -8.95
C SER A 91 15.13 12.44 -9.96
N ALA A 92 14.49 13.18 -10.87
CA ALA A 92 15.18 14.07 -11.83
C ALA A 92 16.01 15.15 -11.11
N SER A 93 15.47 15.73 -10.03
CA SER A 93 16.17 16.74 -9.22
C SER A 93 17.47 16.19 -8.62
N GLN A 94 17.44 14.95 -8.09
CA GLN A 94 18.64 14.31 -7.55
C GLN A 94 19.71 14.09 -8.62
N ARG A 95 19.32 13.68 -9.83
CA ARG A 95 20.26 13.48 -10.94
C ARG A 95 20.91 14.80 -11.37
N GLU A 96 20.14 15.88 -11.47
CA GLU A 96 20.64 17.21 -11.82
C GLU A 96 21.60 17.77 -10.74
N LEU A 97 21.24 17.66 -9.46
CA LEU A 97 22.10 18.08 -8.35
C LEU A 97 23.39 17.26 -8.28
N ALA A 98 23.32 15.96 -8.54
CA ALA A 98 24.49 15.09 -8.56
C ALA A 98 25.43 15.44 -9.74
N GLU A 99 24.87 15.74 -10.92
CA GLU A 99 25.64 16.19 -12.08
C GLU A 99 26.37 17.52 -11.80
N GLN A 100 25.70 18.49 -11.17
CA GLN A 100 26.31 19.74 -10.73
C GLN A 100 27.45 19.49 -9.72
N GLY A 101 27.24 18.60 -8.76
CA GLY A 101 28.27 18.19 -7.80
C GLY A 101 29.48 17.54 -8.47
N MET A 102 29.26 16.70 -9.49
CA MET A 102 30.33 16.09 -10.28
C MET A 102 31.17 17.13 -11.02
N ILE A 103 30.52 18.12 -11.65
CA ILE A 103 31.22 19.22 -12.34
C ILE A 103 32.11 19.97 -11.35
N ALA A 104 31.57 20.35 -10.19
CA ALA A 104 32.33 21.06 -9.15
C ALA A 104 33.54 20.28 -8.63
N LEU A 105 33.44 18.95 -8.50
CA LEU A 105 34.57 18.10 -8.10
C LEU A 105 35.61 17.92 -9.22
N ARG A 106 35.18 17.84 -10.48
CA ARG A 106 36.09 17.77 -11.63
C ARG A 106 36.87 19.06 -11.83
N GLU A 107 36.25 20.22 -11.64
CA GLU A 107 36.93 21.53 -11.67
C GLU A 107 38.02 21.65 -10.60
N ARG A 108 37.87 20.94 -9.47
CA ARG A 108 38.89 20.83 -8.42
C ARG A 108 40.00 19.82 -8.75
N GLY A 109 40.02 19.24 -9.95
CA GLY A 109 41.07 18.35 -10.45
C GLY A 109 40.90 16.87 -10.11
N LEU A 110 39.75 16.46 -9.57
CA LEU A 110 39.49 15.04 -9.28
C LEU A 110 39.18 14.27 -10.56
N GLN A 111 39.83 13.13 -10.73
CA GLN A 111 39.60 12.22 -11.86
C GLN A 111 38.53 11.18 -11.50
N ALA A 112 37.55 11.01 -12.39
CA ALA A 112 36.53 10.00 -12.24
C ALA A 112 37.09 8.59 -12.57
N PRO A 113 36.60 7.53 -11.90
CA PRO A 113 36.86 6.16 -12.32
C PRO A 113 36.43 5.94 -13.78
N ALA A 114 37.13 5.07 -14.50
CA ALA A 114 36.84 4.80 -15.92
C ALA A 114 35.40 4.30 -16.15
N TRP A 115 34.85 3.53 -15.20
CA TRP A 115 33.47 3.02 -15.27
C TRP A 115 32.42 4.12 -15.04
N ALA A 116 32.76 5.26 -14.44
CA ALA A 116 31.79 6.29 -14.05
C ALA A 116 31.07 6.91 -15.26
N ALA A 117 31.76 7.03 -16.39
CA ALA A 117 31.16 7.53 -17.64
C ALA A 117 30.25 6.50 -18.33
N GLN A 118 30.36 5.22 -17.97
CA GLN A 118 29.59 4.13 -18.56
C GLN A 118 28.34 3.81 -17.75
N LEU A 119 28.19 4.32 -16.52
CA LEU A 119 27.01 4.05 -15.69
C LEU A 119 25.71 4.45 -16.40
N GLY A 120 24.72 3.57 -16.35
CA GLY A 120 23.41 3.74 -16.97
C GLY A 120 23.42 3.72 -18.51
N ALA A 121 24.59 3.74 -19.18
CA ALA A 121 24.71 3.74 -20.64
C ALA A 121 24.55 2.31 -21.20
N VAL A 122 23.30 1.85 -21.27
CA VAL A 122 22.93 0.53 -21.79
C VAL A 122 21.88 0.65 -22.89
N THR A 123 21.93 -0.30 -23.81
CA THR A 123 21.02 -0.44 -24.95
C THR A 123 20.14 -1.67 -24.72
N PRO A 124 18.80 -1.54 -24.71
CA PRO A 124 17.91 -2.68 -24.64
C PRO A 124 17.99 -3.50 -25.92
N VAL A 125 18.16 -4.82 -25.80
CA VAL A 125 18.32 -5.74 -26.93
C VAL A 125 17.00 -6.46 -27.22
N ALA A 126 16.40 -7.05 -26.19
CA ALA A 126 15.17 -7.82 -26.30
C ALA A 126 14.45 -7.87 -24.95
N VAL A 127 13.13 -8.05 -24.97
CA VAL A 127 12.35 -8.37 -23.77
C VAL A 127 11.54 -9.62 -24.04
N TYR A 128 11.47 -10.49 -23.04
CA TYR A 128 10.64 -11.69 -23.07
C TYR A 128 9.73 -11.69 -21.85
N VAL A 129 8.60 -12.37 -21.97
CA VAL A 129 7.70 -12.64 -20.85
C VAL A 129 7.54 -14.15 -20.71
N SER A 130 7.72 -14.63 -19.49
CA SER A 130 7.39 -15.99 -19.09
C SER A 130 6.19 -15.92 -18.14
N ASN A 131 5.08 -16.59 -18.47
CA ASN A 131 3.90 -16.62 -17.62
C ASN A 131 3.30 -18.03 -17.53
N ASP A 132 2.45 -18.23 -16.53
CA ASP A 132 1.64 -19.43 -16.40
C ASP A 132 0.29 -19.26 -17.10
N ARG A 133 -0.35 -20.38 -17.45
CA ARG A 133 -1.67 -20.37 -18.08
C ARG A 133 -2.75 -19.74 -17.19
N PHE A 134 -2.52 -19.68 -15.88
CA PHE A 134 -3.37 -18.98 -14.93
C PHE A 134 -3.29 -17.46 -15.08
N GLY A 135 -2.14 -16.91 -15.49
CA GLY A 135 -1.85 -15.48 -15.56
C GLY A 135 -1.64 -14.84 -14.18
N ASP A 136 -1.13 -15.60 -13.21
CA ASP A 136 -0.92 -15.13 -11.83
C ASP A 136 0.29 -14.21 -11.71
N THR A 137 1.39 -14.60 -12.35
CA THR A 137 2.64 -13.85 -12.37
C THR A 137 3.21 -13.76 -13.77
N ASP A 138 3.75 -12.59 -14.12
CA ASP A 138 4.56 -12.41 -15.32
C ASP A 138 6.03 -12.22 -14.91
N ASP A 139 6.90 -13.12 -15.34
CA ASP A 139 8.34 -12.97 -15.24
C ASP A 139 8.85 -12.27 -16.51
N VAL A 140 9.12 -10.98 -16.40
CA VAL A 140 9.59 -10.15 -17.51
C VAL A 140 11.11 -10.15 -17.52
N VAL A 141 11.70 -10.69 -18.59
CA VAL A 141 13.15 -10.79 -18.79
C VAL A 141 13.60 -9.72 -19.78
N CYS A 142 14.22 -8.65 -19.28
CA CYS A 142 14.79 -7.58 -20.09
C CYS A 142 16.29 -7.80 -20.32
N VAL A 143 16.69 -7.94 -21.57
CA VAL A 143 18.09 -8.14 -21.98
C VAL A 143 18.71 -6.82 -22.40
N PHE A 144 19.86 -6.49 -21.84
CA PHE A 144 20.62 -5.29 -22.12
C PHE A 144 22.01 -5.62 -22.62
N SER A 145 22.52 -4.73 -23.47
CA SER A 145 23.92 -4.69 -23.85
C SER A 145 24.50 -3.32 -23.52
N ARG A 146 25.82 -3.26 -23.42
CA ARG A 146 26.58 -2.04 -23.27
C ARG A 146 27.46 -1.89 -24.50
N ASP A 147 27.42 -0.72 -25.13
CA ASP A 147 28.24 -0.44 -26.30
C ASP A 147 29.71 -0.56 -25.92
N ALA A 148 30.42 -1.51 -26.54
CA ALA A 148 31.86 -1.49 -26.57
C ALA A 148 32.30 -0.51 -27.67
N PRO A 149 33.22 0.43 -27.40
CA PRO A 149 33.62 1.46 -28.36
C PRO A 149 34.21 0.94 -29.69
N ASP A 150 34.45 -0.37 -29.85
CA ASP A 150 35.12 -0.96 -31.02
C ASP A 150 34.32 -2.05 -31.76
N SER A 151 33.05 -2.34 -31.43
CA SER A 151 32.30 -3.42 -32.08
C SER A 151 31.29 -2.92 -33.11
N GLY A 152 31.72 -2.79 -34.38
CA GLY A 152 30.86 -2.56 -35.55
C GLY A 152 29.99 -3.76 -35.95
N GLY A 153 29.27 -4.36 -35.00
CA GLY A 153 28.40 -5.53 -35.19
C GLY A 153 27.27 -5.61 -34.14
N SER A 154 26.44 -6.66 -34.22
CA SER A 154 25.38 -6.95 -33.23
C SER A 154 25.97 -6.97 -31.82
N LEU A 155 25.44 -6.12 -30.95
CA LEU A 155 25.88 -5.98 -29.57
C LEU A 155 25.56 -7.28 -28.79
N PRO A 156 26.56 -7.99 -28.25
CA PRO A 156 26.31 -9.21 -27.48
C PRO A 156 25.61 -8.87 -26.15
N PRO A 157 24.66 -9.69 -25.68
CA PRO A 157 23.98 -9.44 -24.42
C PRO A 157 24.97 -9.42 -23.25
N GLU A 158 24.95 -8.36 -22.45
CA GLU A 158 25.81 -8.20 -21.26
C GLU A 158 25.13 -8.79 -20.02
N HIS A 159 23.86 -8.41 -19.79
CA HIS A 159 23.08 -8.84 -18.65
C HIS A 159 21.58 -8.88 -18.94
N ALA A 160 20.87 -9.67 -18.16
CA ALA A 160 19.42 -9.73 -18.12
C ALA A 160 18.90 -9.32 -16.75
N LEU A 161 17.83 -8.54 -16.75
CA LEU A 161 17.05 -8.15 -15.58
C LEU A 161 15.73 -8.91 -15.62
N ILE A 162 15.46 -9.71 -14.59
CA ILE A 162 14.24 -10.50 -14.43
C ILE A 162 13.36 -9.79 -13.40
N LEU A 163 12.14 -9.44 -13.78
CA LEU A 163 11.18 -8.74 -12.94
C LEU A 163 9.92 -9.58 -12.77
N VAL A 164 9.52 -9.87 -11.53
CA VAL A 164 8.29 -10.62 -11.24
C VAL A 164 7.16 -9.66 -10.95
N LEU A 165 6.15 -9.67 -11.81
CA LEU A 165 4.91 -8.95 -11.58
C LEU A 165 3.88 -9.88 -10.96
N ASP A 166 3.42 -9.55 -9.76
CA ASP A 166 2.35 -10.27 -9.07
C ASP A 166 1.00 -9.60 -9.31
N HIS A 167 0.17 -10.25 -10.12
CA HIS A 167 -1.13 -9.74 -10.47
C HIS A 167 -2.21 -9.99 -9.40
N ASN A 168 -1.97 -10.89 -8.45
CA ASN A 168 -2.89 -11.15 -7.35
C ASN A 168 -2.80 -10.09 -6.25
N SER A 169 -1.73 -9.28 -6.27
CA SER A 169 -1.49 -8.20 -5.30
C SER A 169 -1.62 -6.80 -5.91
N GLY A 170 -2.26 -6.66 -7.08
CA GLY A 170 -2.48 -5.36 -7.72
C GLY A 170 -1.56 -5.07 -8.91
N GLY A 171 -0.83 -6.07 -9.41
CA GLY A 171 0.17 -5.88 -10.47
C GLY A 171 1.42 -5.18 -9.95
N LEU A 172 1.87 -5.58 -8.76
CA LEU A 172 3.07 -5.04 -8.11
C LEU A 172 4.30 -5.80 -8.59
N LEU A 173 5.44 -5.12 -8.66
CA LEU A 173 6.72 -5.79 -8.69
C LEU A 173 6.98 -6.41 -7.32
N ARG A 174 7.22 -7.73 -7.34
CA ARG A 174 7.43 -8.54 -6.14
C ARG A 174 8.90 -8.82 -5.90
N ASP A 175 9.59 -9.28 -6.93
CA ASP A 175 10.98 -9.70 -6.88
C ASP A 175 11.74 -9.29 -8.14
N VAL A 176 13.06 -9.16 -7.99
CA VAL A 176 13.96 -8.76 -9.08
C VAL A 176 15.27 -9.52 -8.98
N TRP A 177 15.76 -10.00 -10.12
CA TRP A 177 17.09 -10.62 -10.23
C TRP A 177 17.87 -10.10 -11.43
N VAL A 178 19.20 -10.17 -11.31
CA VAL A 178 20.13 -9.82 -12.38
C VAL A 178 21.03 -11.01 -12.67
N THR A 179 21.27 -11.30 -13.94
CA THR A 179 22.21 -12.34 -14.36
C THR A 179 23.01 -11.90 -15.58
N THR A 180 24.28 -12.28 -15.62
CA THR A 180 25.14 -12.14 -16.80
C THR A 180 25.10 -13.38 -17.72
N LYS A 181 24.50 -14.49 -17.25
CA LYS A 181 24.35 -15.73 -18.02
C LYS A 181 23.06 -15.69 -18.87
N VAL A 182 22.99 -14.72 -19.77
CA VAL A 182 21.76 -14.44 -20.55
C VAL A 182 21.35 -15.62 -21.42
N ASP A 183 22.28 -16.20 -22.18
CA ASP A 183 21.95 -17.30 -23.10
C ASP A 183 21.42 -18.53 -22.36
N LEU A 184 22.05 -18.88 -21.24
CA LEU A 184 21.62 -19.98 -20.38
C LEU A 184 20.22 -19.76 -19.82
N LEU A 185 19.92 -18.54 -19.36
CA LEU A 185 18.59 -18.17 -18.86
C LEU A 185 17.53 -18.35 -19.96
N LEU A 186 17.79 -17.79 -21.15
CA LEU A 186 16.83 -17.85 -22.26
C LEU A 186 16.62 -19.29 -22.75
N GLU A 187 17.67 -20.12 -22.74
CA GLU A 187 17.56 -21.55 -23.04
C GLU A 187 16.68 -22.27 -22.03
N GLN A 188 16.90 -22.06 -20.74
CA GLN A 188 16.09 -22.65 -19.67
C GLN A 188 14.62 -22.24 -19.75
N CYS A 189 14.32 -20.97 -20.02
CA CYS A 189 12.94 -20.50 -20.22
C CYS A 189 12.26 -21.20 -21.40
N ARG A 190 12.98 -21.37 -22.53
CA ARG A 190 12.46 -22.07 -23.71
C ARG A 190 12.28 -23.57 -23.45
N GLU A 191 13.18 -24.20 -22.71
CA GLU A 191 13.03 -25.61 -22.32
C GLU A 191 11.81 -25.81 -21.43
N ARG A 192 11.61 -24.93 -20.44
CA ARG A 192 10.44 -24.97 -19.57
C ARG A 192 9.14 -24.84 -20.37
N ALA A 193 9.06 -23.88 -21.29
CA ALA A 193 7.89 -23.69 -22.14
C ALA A 193 7.64 -24.85 -23.13
N ARG A 194 8.64 -25.70 -23.41
CA ARG A 194 8.46 -26.93 -24.21
C ARG A 194 8.08 -28.15 -23.38
N GLY A 195 8.51 -28.19 -22.12
CA GLY A 195 8.29 -29.33 -21.22
C GLY A 195 7.02 -29.22 -20.37
N ASP A 196 6.49 -28.02 -20.21
CA ASP A 196 5.28 -27.72 -19.42
C ASP A 196 4.26 -27.02 -20.31
N ASP A 197 3.17 -27.72 -20.64
CA ASP A 197 2.07 -27.21 -21.48
C ASP A 197 1.38 -25.97 -20.87
N PHE A 198 1.60 -25.70 -19.59
CA PHE A 198 1.04 -24.54 -18.89
C PHE A 198 2.00 -23.34 -18.81
N ALA A 199 3.25 -23.49 -19.23
CA ALA A 199 4.23 -22.41 -19.26
C ALA A 199 4.29 -21.77 -20.66
N HIS A 200 4.14 -20.45 -20.73
CA HIS A 200 4.32 -19.71 -21.97
C HIS A 200 5.58 -18.85 -21.89
N PHE A 201 6.33 -18.80 -23.00
CA PHE A 201 7.49 -17.94 -23.14
C PHE A 201 7.47 -17.28 -24.51
N GLU A 202 7.32 -15.97 -24.55
CA GLU A 202 7.22 -15.19 -25.78
C GLU A 202 8.05 -13.91 -25.73
N GLN A 203 8.38 -13.38 -26.90
CA GLN A 203 9.06 -12.10 -27.02
C GLN A 203 8.04 -10.96 -26.96
N LEU A 204 8.32 -9.95 -26.15
CA LEU A 204 7.49 -8.76 -25.99
C LEU A 204 8.15 -7.56 -26.68
N GLU A 205 7.34 -6.69 -27.28
CA GLU A 205 7.84 -5.45 -27.85
C GLU A 205 8.43 -4.52 -26.77
N LEU A 206 9.54 -3.85 -27.08
CA LEU A 206 10.29 -3.06 -26.10
C LEU A 206 9.46 -1.90 -25.52
N SER A 207 8.59 -1.29 -26.34
CA SER A 207 7.72 -0.19 -25.93
C SER A 207 6.55 -0.67 -25.06
N GLU A 208 6.02 -1.86 -25.33
CA GLU A 208 4.99 -2.51 -24.52
C GLU A 208 5.55 -2.90 -23.16
N ALA A 209 6.76 -3.47 -23.14
CA ALA A 209 7.50 -3.76 -21.92
C ALA A 209 7.70 -2.51 -21.05
N ARG A 210 8.07 -1.38 -21.67
CA ARG A 210 8.21 -0.11 -20.94
C ARG A 210 6.92 0.31 -20.26
N ALA A 211 5.80 0.27 -20.98
CA ALA A 211 4.50 0.67 -20.47
C ALA A 211 4.02 -0.23 -19.32
N LEU A 212 4.25 -1.55 -19.45
CA LEU A 212 3.93 -2.51 -18.40
C LEU A 212 4.78 -2.31 -17.14
N LEU A 213 6.11 -2.23 -17.28
CA LEU A 213 7.03 -2.11 -16.15
C LEU A 213 6.96 -0.75 -15.47
N SER A 214 6.74 0.34 -16.23
CA SER A 214 6.60 1.68 -15.64
C SER A 214 5.36 1.77 -14.75
N ARG A 215 4.23 1.17 -15.17
CA ARG A 215 3.01 1.08 -14.34
C ARG A 215 3.24 0.25 -13.07
N ALA A 216 3.95 -0.87 -13.19
CA ALA A 216 4.23 -1.75 -12.06
C ALA A 216 5.15 -1.05 -11.05
N LEU A 217 6.21 -0.37 -11.51
CA LEU A 217 7.09 0.44 -10.67
C LEU A 217 6.34 1.53 -9.92
N GLU A 218 5.53 2.32 -10.62
CA GLU A 218 4.77 3.41 -10.02
C GLU A 218 3.78 2.89 -8.95
N ARG A 219 3.15 1.74 -9.19
CA ARG A 219 2.30 1.09 -8.18
C ARG A 219 3.09 0.62 -6.98
N THR A 220 4.20 -0.09 -7.19
CA THR A 220 5.07 -0.57 -6.12
C THR A 220 5.61 0.58 -5.28
N GLU A 221 6.06 1.66 -5.91
CA GLU A 221 6.57 2.85 -5.22
C GLU A 221 5.49 3.52 -4.37
N ARG A 222 4.27 3.69 -4.89
CA ARG A 222 3.14 4.23 -4.10
C ARG A 222 2.82 3.39 -2.87
N VAL A 223 2.90 2.06 -2.98
CA VAL A 223 2.69 1.14 -1.84
C VAL A 223 3.80 1.28 -0.80
N VAL A 224 5.06 1.29 -1.22
CA VAL A 224 6.22 1.35 -0.31
C VAL A 224 6.31 2.71 0.39
N THR A 225 6.24 3.80 -0.37
CA THR A 225 6.26 5.18 0.16
C THR A 225 5.03 5.49 1.00
N GLY A 226 3.92 4.76 0.79
CA GLY A 226 2.65 5.05 1.45
C GLY A 226 2.06 6.38 1.01
N ALA A 227 2.38 6.84 -0.21
CA ALA A 227 1.77 8.00 -0.87
C ALA A 227 0.28 7.78 -1.22
N ALA A 228 -0.43 7.03 -0.38
CA ALA A 228 -1.86 6.81 -0.40
C ALA A 228 -2.53 7.78 0.58
N ALA A 229 -2.50 9.08 0.30
CA ALA A 229 -3.32 10.06 1.01
C ALA A 229 -3.46 11.41 0.27
N ASP A 230 -3.27 11.48 -1.04
CA ASP A 230 -3.81 12.61 -1.82
C ASP A 230 -5.09 12.15 -2.54
N PRO A 231 -6.29 12.56 -2.08
CA PRO A 231 -7.55 12.24 -2.74
C PRO A 231 -7.63 12.69 -4.20
N SER A 232 -6.71 13.54 -4.67
CA SER A 232 -6.64 14.01 -6.05
C SER A 232 -5.93 13.06 -7.03
N ALA A 233 -5.21 12.04 -6.54
CA ALA A 233 -4.37 11.15 -7.35
C ALA A 233 -5.10 9.99 -8.07
N GLY A 234 -6.43 9.96 -8.03
CA GLY A 234 -7.23 8.90 -8.67
C GLY A 234 -7.36 7.63 -7.81
N PRO A 235 -7.97 6.55 -8.34
CA PRO A 235 -8.22 5.34 -7.57
C PRO A 235 -6.92 4.66 -7.15
N THR A 236 -6.63 4.69 -5.85
CA THR A 236 -5.52 3.97 -5.23
C THR A 236 -5.76 2.47 -5.31
N VAL A 237 -4.90 1.76 -6.05
CA VAL A 237 -4.84 0.29 -5.99
C VAL A 237 -4.18 -0.07 -4.66
N GLU A 238 -5.00 -0.25 -3.63
CA GLU A 238 -4.50 -0.80 -2.37
C GLU A 238 -4.01 -2.23 -2.58
N PRO A 239 -2.82 -2.59 -2.07
CA PRO A 239 -2.28 -3.94 -2.21
C PRO A 239 -3.18 -4.94 -1.50
N VAL A 240 -3.20 -6.18 -1.99
CA VAL A 240 -3.96 -7.28 -1.39
C VAL A 240 -2.99 -8.36 -0.96
N GLY A 241 -3.02 -8.70 0.33
CA GLY A 241 -2.20 -9.77 0.91
C GLY A 241 -0.69 -9.48 0.97
N ILE A 242 -0.27 -8.27 0.64
CA ILE A 242 1.12 -7.81 0.69
C ILE A 242 1.17 -6.46 1.41
N SER A 243 2.13 -6.31 2.31
CA SER A 243 2.43 -5.05 3.00
C SER A 243 3.68 -4.38 2.40
N ALA A 244 3.86 -3.09 2.68
CA ALA A 244 5.11 -2.41 2.31
C ALA A 244 6.35 -3.12 2.88
N ALA A 245 6.25 -3.66 4.10
CA ALA A 245 7.34 -4.37 4.75
C ALA A 245 7.80 -5.62 3.98
N ASP A 246 6.88 -6.31 3.30
CA ASP A 246 7.18 -7.50 2.50
C ASP A 246 7.95 -7.16 1.21
N LEU A 247 7.85 -5.90 0.75
CA LEU A 247 8.53 -5.41 -0.46
C LEU A 247 9.91 -4.80 -0.12
N THR A 248 10.09 -4.34 1.12
CA THR A 248 11.34 -3.73 1.62
C THR A 248 12.31 -4.80 2.13
N GLY A 249 13.63 -4.54 2.02
CA GLY A 249 14.68 -5.43 2.54
C GLY A 249 14.95 -6.71 1.74
N GLY A 250 14.20 -6.95 0.65
CA GLY A 250 14.37 -8.09 -0.25
C GLY A 250 15.15 -7.78 -1.53
N SER A 251 15.08 -8.73 -2.48
CA SER A 251 15.71 -8.64 -3.81
C SER A 251 15.26 -7.40 -4.59
N LEU A 252 13.96 -7.08 -4.49
CA LEU A 252 13.34 -5.91 -5.10
C LEU A 252 13.97 -4.61 -4.60
N ALA A 253 14.04 -4.43 -3.28
CA ALA A 253 14.61 -3.24 -2.66
C ALA A 253 16.06 -3.03 -3.10
N ALA A 254 16.88 -4.10 -3.05
CA ALA A 254 18.28 -4.05 -3.44
C ALA A 254 18.49 -3.63 -4.91
N HIS A 255 17.57 -3.98 -5.81
CA HIS A 255 17.71 -3.70 -7.25
C HIS A 255 16.79 -2.58 -7.75
N PHE A 256 16.04 -1.90 -6.89
CA PHE A 256 14.99 -0.95 -7.30
C PHE A 256 15.54 0.21 -8.14
N ALA A 257 16.64 0.83 -7.71
CA ALA A 257 17.27 1.94 -8.43
C ALA A 257 17.81 1.50 -9.80
N LEU A 258 18.40 0.31 -9.87
CA LEU A 258 18.84 -0.30 -11.13
C LEU A 258 17.65 -0.54 -12.06
N VAL A 259 16.57 -1.13 -11.56
CA VAL A 259 15.34 -1.38 -12.33
C VAL A 259 14.78 -0.09 -12.89
N ALA A 260 14.62 0.95 -12.06
CA ALA A 260 14.09 2.24 -12.49
C ALA A 260 14.93 2.84 -13.63
N SER A 261 16.26 2.79 -13.51
CA SER A 261 17.19 3.23 -14.57
C SER A 261 17.03 2.42 -15.86
N ARG A 262 16.93 1.08 -15.76
CA ARG A 262 16.77 0.18 -16.91
C ARG A 262 15.43 0.33 -17.63
N VAL A 263 14.33 0.49 -16.89
CA VAL A 263 13.01 0.71 -17.48
C VAL A 263 12.94 2.05 -18.21
N GLN A 264 13.63 3.08 -17.72
CA GLN A 264 13.73 4.37 -18.41
C GLN A 264 14.48 4.29 -19.76
N ARG A 265 15.37 3.30 -19.94
CA ARG A 265 16.13 3.07 -21.19
C ARG A 265 15.32 2.36 -22.28
N LEU A 266 14.22 1.70 -21.94
CA LEU A 266 13.33 1.12 -22.94
C LEU A 266 12.73 2.25 -23.81
N PRO A 267 12.42 2.00 -25.10
CA PRO A 267 11.82 3.02 -25.95
C PRO A 267 10.42 3.39 -25.48
N GLN A 268 10.11 4.70 -25.54
CA GLN A 268 8.75 5.17 -25.33
C GLN A 268 7.87 4.74 -26.51
N PRO A 269 6.61 4.35 -26.27
CA PRO A 269 5.66 4.16 -27.35
C PRO A 269 5.52 5.48 -28.13
N PRO A 270 5.42 5.45 -29.48
CA PRO A 270 5.23 6.66 -30.27
C PRO A 270 3.96 7.42 -29.85
N GLU A 271 3.99 8.75 -29.91
CA GLU A 271 2.80 9.57 -29.66
C GLU A 271 1.64 9.13 -30.57
N GLY A 272 0.48 8.85 -29.98
CA GLY A 272 -0.72 8.41 -30.70
C GLY A 272 -0.87 6.90 -30.85
N VAL A 273 0.13 6.08 -30.50
CA VAL A 273 -0.07 4.62 -30.36
C VAL A 273 -0.68 4.35 -28.98
N PRO A 274 -1.93 3.85 -28.90
CA PRO A 274 -2.49 3.48 -27.62
C PRO A 274 -1.66 2.36 -27.02
N THR A 275 -0.98 2.63 -25.91
CA THR A 275 -0.48 1.56 -25.03
C THR A 275 -1.68 0.71 -24.64
N SER A 276 -1.57 -0.62 -24.72
CA SER A 276 -2.68 -1.52 -24.34
C SER A 276 -3.22 -1.09 -22.96
N PRO A 277 -4.38 -0.42 -22.93
CA PRO A 277 -4.86 0.16 -21.70
C PRO A 277 -5.39 -0.97 -20.85
N VAL A 278 -5.16 -0.88 -19.54
CA VAL A 278 -5.83 -1.77 -18.59
C VAL A 278 -7.34 -1.68 -18.88
N PRO A 279 -8.05 -2.79 -19.13
CA PRO A 279 -9.46 -2.75 -19.48
C PRO A 279 -10.26 -1.97 -18.42
N VAL A 280 -10.87 -0.86 -18.83
CA VAL A 280 -11.70 -0.06 -17.91
C VAL A 280 -13.12 -0.59 -17.93
N TRP A 281 -13.52 -1.24 -16.85
CA TRP A 281 -14.86 -1.80 -16.69
C TRP A 281 -15.82 -0.78 -16.07
N ARG A 282 -16.66 -0.17 -16.92
CA ARG A 282 -17.76 0.69 -16.48
C ARG A 282 -18.78 -0.10 -15.66
N ARG A 283 -19.55 0.59 -14.81
CA ARG A 283 -20.58 -0.01 -13.96
C ARG A 283 -21.56 -0.87 -14.77
N ASP A 284 -22.00 -0.38 -15.92
CA ASP A 284 -22.93 -1.11 -16.80
C ASP A 284 -22.29 -2.39 -17.36
N SER A 285 -21.01 -2.34 -17.76
CA SER A 285 -20.27 -3.52 -18.23
C SER A 285 -20.11 -4.57 -17.13
N ARG A 286 -19.86 -4.15 -15.89
CA ARG A 286 -19.80 -5.05 -14.72
C ARG A 286 -21.16 -5.71 -14.46
N ALA A 287 -22.24 -4.94 -14.50
CA ALA A 287 -23.61 -5.45 -14.32
C ALA A 287 -24.02 -6.43 -15.44
N VAL A 288 -23.67 -6.14 -16.69
CA VAL A 288 -23.90 -7.06 -17.82
C VAL A 288 -23.12 -8.37 -17.62
N LEU A 289 -21.88 -8.29 -17.11
CA LEU A 289 -21.09 -9.49 -16.83
C LEU A 289 -21.74 -10.35 -15.72
N ALA A 290 -22.20 -9.72 -14.64
CA ALA A 290 -22.93 -10.39 -13.57
C ALA A 290 -24.21 -11.05 -14.09
N ALA A 291 -25.01 -10.34 -14.89
CA ALA A 291 -26.23 -10.87 -15.48
C ALA A 291 -25.97 -12.09 -16.40
N ARG A 292 -24.89 -12.07 -17.19
CA ARG A 292 -24.50 -13.21 -18.04
C ARG A 292 -24.05 -14.43 -17.24
N PHE A 293 -23.46 -14.22 -16.07
CA PHE A 293 -23.11 -15.30 -15.15
C PHE A 293 -24.37 -15.88 -14.50
N LEU A 294 -25.23 -15.04 -13.93
CA LEU A 294 -26.46 -15.47 -13.25
C LEU A 294 -27.44 -16.19 -14.18
N ALA A 295 -27.43 -15.86 -15.48
CA ALA A 295 -28.23 -16.55 -16.50
C ALA A 295 -27.61 -17.84 -17.04
N SER A 296 -26.45 -18.28 -16.53
CA SER A 296 -25.76 -19.48 -17.00
C SER A 296 -26.20 -20.75 -16.28
N ASP A 297 -26.02 -21.90 -16.92
CA ASP A 297 -26.31 -23.22 -16.33
C ASP A 297 -25.51 -23.46 -15.04
N GLN A 298 -24.30 -22.90 -14.95
CA GLN A 298 -23.44 -23.02 -13.76
C GLN A 298 -24.00 -22.27 -12.55
N ALA A 299 -24.82 -21.22 -12.76
CA ALA A 299 -25.48 -20.47 -11.70
C ALA A 299 -26.87 -21.03 -11.36
N ALA A 300 -27.42 -21.92 -12.17
CA ALA A 300 -28.77 -22.47 -11.99
C ALA A 300 -28.92 -23.31 -10.70
N GLU A 301 -27.82 -23.88 -10.21
CA GLU A 301 -27.78 -24.68 -8.97
C GLU A 301 -27.66 -23.82 -7.70
N LEU A 302 -27.55 -22.50 -7.81
CA LEU A 302 -27.42 -21.61 -6.66
C LEU A 302 -28.80 -21.36 -6.02
N SER A 303 -28.93 -21.70 -4.73
CA SER A 303 -30.21 -21.64 -4.01
C SER A 303 -30.75 -20.23 -3.76
N ASP A 304 -29.87 -19.25 -3.53
CA ASP A 304 -30.26 -17.85 -3.26
C ASP A 304 -29.75 -16.93 -4.37
N SER A 305 -30.67 -16.51 -5.24
CA SER A 305 -30.37 -15.60 -6.36
C SER A 305 -29.94 -14.21 -5.91
N TYR A 306 -30.39 -13.72 -4.75
CA TYR A 306 -30.01 -12.39 -4.26
C TYR A 306 -28.59 -12.42 -3.71
N ALA A 307 -28.28 -13.37 -2.83
CA ALA A 307 -26.94 -13.57 -2.30
C ALA A 307 -25.94 -13.90 -3.43
N ALA A 308 -26.34 -14.71 -4.41
CA ALA A 308 -25.52 -15.03 -5.59
C ALA A 308 -25.18 -13.78 -6.42
N SER A 309 -26.14 -12.89 -6.63
CA SER A 309 -25.90 -11.63 -7.36
C SER A 309 -24.90 -10.75 -6.63
N ARG A 310 -25.02 -10.61 -5.31
CA ARG A 310 -24.11 -9.80 -4.49
C ARG A 310 -22.70 -10.39 -4.46
N CYS A 311 -22.59 -11.71 -4.31
CA CYS A 311 -21.30 -12.40 -4.37
C CYS A 311 -20.63 -12.24 -5.74
N ALA A 312 -21.39 -12.34 -6.84
CA ALA A 312 -20.87 -12.13 -8.19
C ALA A 312 -20.33 -10.69 -8.39
N ASP A 313 -21.03 -9.67 -7.87
CA ASP A 313 -20.56 -8.28 -7.90
C ASP A 313 -19.19 -8.14 -7.20
N HIS A 314 -18.99 -8.81 -6.06
CA HIS A 314 -17.72 -8.79 -5.33
C HIS A 314 -16.59 -9.48 -6.09
N ILE A 315 -16.85 -10.63 -6.73
CA ILE A 315 -15.87 -11.34 -7.56
C ILE A 315 -15.45 -10.45 -8.75
N ILE A 316 -16.41 -9.80 -9.41
CA ILE A 316 -16.16 -8.90 -10.53
C ILE A 316 -15.37 -7.68 -10.07
N ALA A 317 -15.75 -7.07 -8.95
CA ALA A 317 -15.04 -5.91 -8.38
C ALA A 317 -13.57 -6.25 -8.10
N HIS A 318 -13.30 -7.38 -7.44
CA HIS A 318 -11.93 -7.84 -7.22
C HIS A 318 -11.14 -7.98 -8.53
N GLY A 319 -11.73 -8.63 -9.53
CA GLY A 319 -11.08 -8.83 -10.82
C GLY A 319 -10.86 -7.54 -11.63
N CYS A 320 -11.75 -6.56 -11.49
CA CYS A 320 -11.61 -5.27 -12.17
C CYS A 320 -10.60 -4.36 -11.46
N ASP A 321 -10.66 -4.29 -10.14
CA ASP A 321 -9.98 -3.26 -9.34
C ASP A 321 -8.61 -3.72 -8.82
N VAL A 322 -8.42 -5.03 -8.59
CA VAL A 322 -7.14 -5.61 -8.12
C VAL A 322 -6.41 -6.30 -9.25
N ASP A 323 -7.10 -7.13 -10.03
CA ASP A 323 -6.48 -7.92 -11.10
C ASP A 323 -6.40 -7.18 -12.46
N SER A 324 -6.01 -5.90 -12.43
CA SER A 324 -5.75 -5.10 -13.64
C SER A 324 -6.81 -5.30 -14.75
N GLY A 325 -8.10 -5.24 -14.40
CA GLY A 325 -9.18 -5.35 -15.37
C GLY A 325 -9.44 -6.75 -15.95
N ARG A 326 -9.02 -7.84 -15.28
CA ARG A 326 -9.24 -9.23 -15.73
C ARG A 326 -10.23 -10.00 -14.83
N PRO A 327 -11.53 -9.68 -14.86
CA PRO A 327 -12.53 -10.36 -14.03
C PRO A 327 -12.73 -11.84 -14.36
N LEU A 328 -12.39 -12.27 -15.58
CA LEU A 328 -12.52 -13.67 -16.01
C LEU A 328 -11.29 -14.53 -15.70
N ARG A 329 -10.16 -13.95 -15.24
CA ARG A 329 -9.03 -14.76 -14.81
C ARG A 329 -9.40 -15.51 -13.53
N VAL A 330 -9.13 -16.81 -13.50
CA VAL A 330 -9.34 -17.65 -12.32
C VAL A 330 -8.09 -18.49 -12.08
N SER A 331 -7.68 -18.59 -10.82
CA SER A 331 -6.50 -19.34 -10.41
C SER A 331 -6.59 -19.68 -8.91
N PRO A 332 -5.88 -20.71 -8.44
CA PRO A 332 -5.82 -21.05 -7.02
C PRO A 332 -5.39 -19.87 -6.14
N ARG A 333 -4.32 -19.17 -6.52
CA ARG A 333 -3.79 -18.04 -5.74
C ARG A 333 -4.73 -16.84 -5.73
N LYS A 334 -5.45 -16.59 -6.83
CA LYS A 334 -6.46 -15.53 -6.89
C LYS A 334 -7.64 -15.82 -5.96
N VAL A 335 -8.06 -17.09 -5.86
CA VAL A 335 -9.11 -17.53 -4.94
C VAL A 335 -8.69 -17.30 -3.49
N GLU A 336 -7.49 -17.72 -3.11
CA GLU A 336 -6.95 -17.49 -1.77
C GLU A 336 -6.81 -16.00 -1.44
N SER A 337 -6.25 -15.21 -2.36
CA SER A 337 -6.12 -13.75 -2.21
C SER A 337 -7.49 -13.08 -2.03
N PHE A 338 -8.47 -13.46 -2.85
CA PHE A 338 -9.83 -12.94 -2.78
C PHE A 338 -10.53 -13.29 -1.46
N LEU A 339 -10.56 -14.58 -1.09
CA LEU A 339 -11.29 -15.06 0.10
C LEU A 339 -10.61 -14.64 1.41
N LEU A 340 -9.28 -14.70 1.49
CA LEU A 340 -8.57 -14.52 2.76
C LEU A 340 -8.04 -13.11 2.97
N HIS A 341 -7.89 -12.30 1.92
CA HIS A 341 -7.26 -10.98 2.04
C HIS A 341 -8.16 -9.84 1.56
N TRP A 342 -8.76 -9.95 0.38
CA TRP A 342 -9.57 -8.86 -0.17
C TRP A 342 -10.96 -8.77 0.48
N LEU A 343 -11.73 -9.86 0.50
CA LEU A 343 -13.07 -9.88 1.10
C LEU A 343 -13.04 -9.45 2.57
N PRO A 344 -12.20 -10.07 3.43
CA PRO A 344 -12.18 -9.72 4.84
C PRO A 344 -11.51 -8.37 5.09
N GLY A 345 -10.96 -7.69 4.08
CA GLY A 345 -10.35 -6.36 4.26
C GLY A 345 -11.24 -5.22 3.77
N ARG A 346 -12.25 -5.49 2.94
CA ARG A 346 -12.96 -4.43 2.20
C ARG A 346 -14.48 -4.56 2.11
N VAL A 347 -15.01 -5.74 2.37
CA VAL A 347 -16.44 -6.02 2.21
C VAL A 347 -16.97 -6.51 3.54
N VAL A 348 -18.18 -6.07 3.90
CA VAL A 348 -19.00 -6.65 4.97
C VAL A 348 -20.14 -7.45 4.32
N LEU A 349 -20.10 -8.77 4.48
CA LEU A 349 -21.01 -9.74 3.89
C LEU A 349 -22.08 -10.10 4.92
N LEU A 350 -23.31 -10.21 4.45
CA LEU A 350 -24.42 -10.78 5.22
C LEU A 350 -24.17 -12.27 5.51
N PRO A 351 -24.74 -12.84 6.59
CA PRO A 351 -24.58 -14.27 6.88
C PRO A 351 -24.92 -15.17 5.69
N GLU A 352 -25.98 -14.85 4.95
CA GLU A 352 -26.43 -15.58 3.77
C GLU A 352 -25.41 -15.48 2.61
N GLU A 353 -24.78 -14.32 2.45
CA GLU A 353 -23.72 -14.10 1.47
C GLU A 353 -22.44 -14.87 1.85
N GLN A 354 -22.11 -14.97 3.15
CA GLN A 354 -20.94 -15.72 3.62
C GLN A 354 -21.06 -17.22 3.34
N GLU A 355 -22.24 -17.80 3.58
CA GLU A 355 -22.52 -19.22 3.27
C GLU A 355 -22.55 -19.49 1.76
N SER A 356 -23.07 -18.53 0.99
CA SER A 356 -23.19 -18.63 -0.47
C SER A 356 -21.87 -18.40 -1.20
N MET A 357 -20.96 -17.58 -0.66
CA MET A 357 -19.75 -17.10 -1.36
C MET A 357 -18.88 -18.23 -1.96
N PRO A 358 -18.50 -19.30 -1.23
CA PRO A 358 -17.69 -20.38 -1.82
C PRO A 358 -18.38 -21.09 -2.98
N HIS A 359 -19.70 -21.29 -2.88
CA HIS A 359 -20.50 -21.94 -3.92
C HIS A 359 -20.61 -21.07 -5.16
N VAL A 360 -20.85 -19.77 -4.99
CA VAL A 360 -20.90 -18.79 -6.09
C VAL A 360 -19.53 -18.67 -6.76
N LEU A 361 -18.44 -18.66 -5.98
CA LEU A 361 -17.09 -18.62 -6.51
C LEU A 361 -16.75 -19.89 -7.30
N ALA A 362 -17.13 -21.07 -6.82
CA ALA A 362 -16.96 -22.33 -7.55
C ALA A 362 -17.75 -22.32 -8.88
N ALA A 363 -19.00 -21.84 -8.87
CA ALA A 363 -19.80 -21.68 -10.09
C ALA A 363 -19.14 -20.68 -11.07
N TRP A 364 -18.62 -19.55 -10.55
CA TRP A 364 -17.89 -18.57 -11.33
C TRP A 364 -16.64 -19.16 -11.97
N VAL A 365 -15.86 -19.97 -11.24
CA VAL A 365 -14.64 -20.63 -11.74
C VAL A 365 -14.97 -21.53 -12.94
N ARG A 366 -16.03 -22.34 -12.86
CA ARG A 366 -16.46 -23.17 -13.99
C ARG A 366 -16.90 -22.33 -15.18
N TRP A 367 -17.69 -21.30 -14.93
CA TRP A 367 -18.20 -20.40 -15.98
C TRP A 367 -17.07 -19.62 -16.68
N ALA A 368 -16.18 -19.01 -15.90
CA ALA A 368 -15.05 -18.24 -16.41
C ALA A 368 -14.00 -19.14 -17.09
N GLY A 369 -13.73 -20.33 -16.55
CA GLY A 369 -12.82 -21.32 -17.14
C GLY A 369 -13.24 -21.73 -18.55
N SER A 370 -14.54 -21.98 -18.77
CA SER A 370 -15.06 -22.32 -20.11
C SER A 370 -14.86 -21.19 -21.14
N ARG A 371 -15.03 -19.93 -20.72
CA ARG A 371 -14.92 -18.75 -21.60
C ARG A 371 -13.48 -18.37 -21.93
N THR A 372 -12.58 -18.64 -21.00
CA THR A 372 -11.13 -18.39 -21.16
C THR A 372 -10.40 -19.58 -21.78
N GLN A 373 -11.13 -20.67 -22.07
CA GLN A 373 -10.57 -21.92 -22.60
C GLN A 373 -9.45 -22.47 -21.71
N LEU A 374 -9.63 -22.37 -20.39
CA LEU A 374 -8.74 -22.97 -19.42
C LEU A 374 -8.87 -24.51 -19.47
N PRO A 375 -7.75 -25.26 -19.49
CA PRO A 375 -7.78 -26.71 -19.40
C PRO A 375 -8.54 -27.20 -18.16
N GLU A 376 -9.27 -28.30 -18.29
CA GLU A 376 -10.11 -28.84 -17.22
C GLU A 376 -9.33 -29.14 -15.93
N ALA A 377 -8.07 -29.61 -16.06
CA ALA A 377 -7.18 -29.83 -14.92
C ALA A 377 -6.92 -28.55 -14.11
N LEU A 378 -6.77 -27.38 -14.77
CA LEU A 378 -6.54 -26.11 -14.10
C LEU A 378 -7.82 -25.56 -13.46
N VAL A 379 -8.98 -25.78 -14.10
CA VAL A 379 -10.28 -25.48 -13.50
C VAL A 379 -10.48 -26.33 -12.25
N GLY A 380 -10.17 -27.63 -12.31
CA GLY A 380 -10.18 -28.55 -11.18
C GLY A 380 -9.32 -28.07 -10.02
N ALA A 381 -8.04 -27.78 -10.30
CA ALA A 381 -7.11 -27.25 -9.28
C ALA A 381 -7.61 -25.95 -8.63
N THR A 382 -8.26 -25.06 -9.40
CA THR A 382 -8.85 -23.83 -8.87
C THR A 382 -10.08 -24.12 -7.99
N LEU A 383 -10.91 -25.10 -8.36
CA LEU A 383 -12.05 -25.53 -7.54
C LEU A 383 -11.59 -26.17 -6.23
N ASP A 384 -10.54 -26.99 -6.26
CA ASP A 384 -9.94 -27.57 -5.05
C ASP A 384 -9.49 -26.46 -4.09
N ALA A 385 -8.80 -25.44 -4.61
CA ALA A 385 -8.38 -24.28 -3.82
C ALA A 385 -9.57 -23.51 -3.18
N VAL A 386 -10.72 -23.40 -3.86
CA VAL A 386 -11.93 -22.79 -3.27
C VAL A 386 -12.36 -23.57 -2.02
N TRP A 387 -12.43 -24.89 -2.13
CA TRP A 387 -12.91 -25.73 -1.03
C TRP A 387 -11.90 -25.86 0.11
N GLU A 388 -10.62 -25.98 -0.19
CA GLU A 388 -9.54 -25.99 0.81
C GLU A 388 -9.51 -24.68 1.60
N THR A 389 -9.75 -23.54 0.93
CA THR A 389 -9.74 -22.20 1.54
C THR A 389 -11.00 -21.92 2.37
N THR A 390 -12.11 -22.63 2.13
CA THR A 390 -13.41 -22.31 2.73
C THR A 390 -13.37 -22.30 4.26
N SER A 391 -12.69 -23.28 4.89
CA SER A 391 -12.59 -23.33 6.35
C SER A 391 -11.81 -22.14 6.93
N ALA A 392 -10.72 -21.74 6.26
CA ALA A 392 -9.94 -20.57 6.65
C ALA A 392 -10.77 -19.29 6.45
N PHE A 393 -11.47 -19.16 5.32
CA PHE A 393 -12.37 -18.04 5.05
C PHE A 393 -13.41 -17.85 6.15
N THR A 394 -14.15 -18.89 6.55
CA THR A 394 -15.16 -18.78 7.62
C THR A 394 -14.55 -18.34 8.95
N LYS A 395 -13.31 -18.74 9.26
CA LYS A 395 -12.60 -18.30 10.47
C LYS A 395 -12.15 -16.84 10.37
N THR A 396 -11.54 -16.47 9.26
CA THR A 396 -11.03 -15.12 9.01
C THR A 396 -12.17 -14.10 8.94
N TYR A 397 -13.29 -14.45 8.33
CA TYR A 397 -14.42 -13.54 8.14
C TYR A 397 -15.27 -13.34 9.40
N ARG A 398 -15.24 -14.31 10.32
CA ARG A 398 -15.78 -14.12 11.68
C ARG A 398 -15.01 -13.10 12.51
N ASP A 399 -13.87 -12.61 12.03
CA ASP A 399 -13.14 -11.51 12.66
C ASP A 399 -13.59 -10.16 12.07
N PRO A 400 -14.53 -9.45 12.70
CA PRO A 400 -15.10 -8.20 12.19
C PRO A 400 -14.09 -7.05 12.13
N ALA A 401 -12.91 -7.22 12.73
CA ALA A 401 -11.81 -6.27 12.78
C ALA A 401 -11.28 -5.90 11.40
N ARG A 402 -11.00 -6.92 10.60
CA ARG A 402 -10.23 -6.80 9.38
C ARG A 402 -10.95 -6.01 8.27
N PRO A 403 -12.28 -6.16 8.05
CA PRO A 403 -12.97 -5.43 6.98
C PRO A 403 -13.13 -3.94 7.29
N LEU A 404 -13.09 -3.61 8.58
CA LEU A 404 -13.31 -2.26 9.09
C LEU A 404 -12.00 -1.46 9.21
N GLY A 405 -10.85 -2.08 8.90
CA GLY A 405 -9.53 -1.49 9.18
C GLY A 405 -9.29 -1.25 10.68
N LEU A 406 -10.06 -1.93 11.54
CA LEU A 406 -10.00 -1.81 12.98
C LEU A 406 -9.25 -3.00 13.56
N ARG A 407 -8.71 -2.83 14.76
CA ARG A 407 -8.13 -3.96 15.50
C ARG A 407 -9.21 -4.81 16.13
N GLN A 408 -8.90 -6.07 16.39
CA GLN A 408 -9.86 -7.00 16.99
C GLN A 408 -10.36 -6.50 18.35
N GLU A 409 -9.47 -5.95 19.16
CA GLU A 409 -9.81 -5.40 20.46
C GLU A 409 -10.68 -4.15 20.34
N ALA A 410 -10.48 -3.34 19.28
CA ALA A 410 -11.27 -2.16 19.00
C ALA A 410 -12.71 -2.54 18.58
N VAL A 411 -12.86 -3.56 17.73
CA VAL A 411 -14.20 -4.02 17.33
C VAL A 411 -14.94 -4.69 18.48
N ARG A 412 -14.27 -5.49 19.32
CA ARG A 412 -14.92 -6.03 20.53
C ARG A 412 -15.42 -4.94 21.48
N ARG A 413 -14.67 -3.83 21.60
CA ARG A 413 -15.08 -2.66 22.40
C ARG A 413 -16.23 -1.88 21.78
N LEU A 414 -16.21 -1.70 20.46
CA LEU A 414 -17.24 -0.94 19.72
C LEU A 414 -18.52 -1.74 19.49
N LEU A 415 -18.42 -3.06 19.35
CA LEU A 415 -19.52 -3.97 19.02
C LEU A 415 -19.60 -5.13 20.04
N PRO A 416 -19.83 -4.88 21.34
CA PRO A 416 -19.96 -5.94 22.34
C PRO A 416 -21.15 -6.89 22.07
N ASP A 417 -22.16 -6.40 21.36
CA ASP A 417 -23.37 -7.10 20.94
C ASP A 417 -23.29 -7.66 19.51
N GLY A 418 -22.22 -7.36 18.76
CA GLY A 418 -22.06 -7.79 17.36
C GLY A 418 -22.93 -7.04 16.35
N ASP A 419 -23.63 -5.96 16.73
CA ASP A 419 -24.49 -5.20 15.81
C ASP A 419 -23.70 -4.20 14.95
N PHE A 420 -23.29 -4.64 13.76
CA PHE A 420 -22.56 -3.80 12.81
C PHE A 420 -23.30 -2.52 12.39
N ALA A 421 -24.63 -2.51 12.39
CA ALA A 421 -25.40 -1.31 12.03
C ALA A 421 -25.15 -0.16 13.03
N SER A 422 -24.73 -0.50 14.25
CA SER A 422 -24.38 0.46 15.30
C SER A 422 -22.94 0.96 15.23
N LEU A 423 -22.05 0.36 14.42
CA LEU A 423 -20.62 0.67 14.41
C LEU A 423 -20.33 2.15 14.13
N ALA A 424 -20.83 2.67 13.00
CA ALA A 424 -20.53 4.04 12.57
C ALA A 424 -20.98 5.07 13.62
N ARG A 425 -22.14 4.82 14.24
CA ARG A 425 -22.68 5.64 15.32
C ARG A 425 -21.84 5.57 16.59
N ARG A 426 -21.36 4.38 16.95
CA ARG A 426 -20.52 4.14 18.13
C ARG A 426 -19.11 4.70 17.98
N MET A 427 -18.52 4.58 16.78
CA MET A 427 -17.27 5.26 16.43
C MET A 427 -17.42 6.78 16.46
N PHE A 428 -18.55 7.31 15.99
CA PHE A 428 -18.83 8.74 16.07
C PHE A 428 -18.98 9.21 17.52
N ALA A 429 -19.62 8.42 18.39
CA ALA A 429 -19.76 8.72 19.81
C ALA A 429 -18.41 8.68 20.56
N PHE A 430 -17.63 7.61 20.37
CA PHE A 430 -16.35 7.37 21.06
C PHE A 430 -15.26 6.92 20.07
N PRO A 431 -14.63 7.85 19.34
CA PRO A 431 -13.63 7.50 18.32
C PRO A 431 -12.37 6.87 18.93
N LEU A 432 -12.02 7.24 20.16
CA LEU A 432 -10.84 6.71 20.86
C LEU A 432 -10.92 5.21 21.19
N LEU A 433 -12.12 4.60 21.16
CA LEU A 433 -12.25 3.15 21.28
C LEU A 433 -11.59 2.39 20.11
N ALA A 434 -11.42 3.05 18.96
CA ALA A 434 -10.67 2.53 17.82
C ALA A 434 -9.15 2.62 17.98
N SER A 435 -8.65 3.37 18.99
CA SER A 435 -7.23 3.65 19.19
C SER A 435 -6.54 2.65 20.14
N GLU A 436 -5.21 2.55 20.01
CA GLU A 436 -4.31 1.83 20.92
C GLU A 436 -4.29 2.43 22.32
N ILE A 437 -4.55 3.72 22.42
CA ILE A 437 -4.47 4.50 23.66
C ILE A 437 -5.29 3.87 24.79
N VAL A 438 -6.40 3.21 24.42
CA VAL A 438 -7.39 2.65 25.34
C VAL A 438 -7.13 1.16 25.66
N THR A 439 -6.12 0.53 25.05
CA THR A 439 -5.85 -0.91 25.20
C THR A 439 -5.31 -1.31 26.58
N GLY A 440 -4.54 -0.45 27.23
CA GLY A 440 -3.84 -0.77 28.49
C GLY A 440 -4.71 -0.78 29.74
N ALA A 441 -5.94 -0.25 29.69
CA ALA A 441 -6.83 -0.12 30.85
C ALA A 441 -8.32 -0.27 30.45
N PRO A 442 -8.79 -1.47 30.05
CA PRO A 442 -10.13 -1.66 29.51
C PRO A 442 -11.25 -1.30 30.50
N GLU A 443 -11.05 -1.53 31.80
CA GLU A 443 -12.02 -1.15 32.84
C GLU A 443 -12.12 0.37 33.06
N GLU A 444 -11.06 1.12 32.72
CA GLU A 444 -10.99 2.57 32.91
C GLU A 444 -11.69 3.35 31.80
N PHE A 445 -11.81 2.76 30.61
CA PHE A 445 -12.41 3.35 29.41
C PHE A 445 -13.67 2.60 28.94
N ASP A 446 -14.35 1.92 29.86
CA ASP A 446 -15.57 1.18 29.56
C ASP A 446 -16.74 2.13 29.18
N PRO A 447 -17.26 2.08 27.93
CA PRO A 447 -18.35 2.95 27.47
C PRO A 447 -19.70 2.68 28.18
N ASP A 448 -19.87 1.52 28.80
CA ASP A 448 -21.10 1.21 29.55
C ASP A 448 -21.10 1.89 30.93
N THR A 449 -19.92 2.21 31.48
CA THR A 449 -19.79 2.95 32.73
C THR A 449 -19.75 4.47 32.53
N SER A 450 -20.32 5.23 33.46
CA SER A 450 -20.22 6.70 33.43
C SER A 450 -18.77 7.17 33.57
N LYS A 451 -17.99 6.50 34.42
CA LYS A 451 -16.57 6.81 34.61
C LYS A 451 -15.79 6.65 33.30
N GLY A 452 -15.97 5.54 32.57
CA GLY A 452 -15.26 5.28 31.32
C GLY A 452 -15.69 6.21 30.18
N ARG A 453 -16.99 6.52 30.03
CA ARG A 453 -17.45 7.54 29.07
C ARG A 453 -16.81 8.90 29.33
N ARG A 454 -16.76 9.34 30.60
CA ARG A 454 -16.15 10.63 30.95
C ARG A 454 -14.64 10.62 30.70
N ALA A 455 -13.96 9.50 30.94
CA ALA A 455 -12.53 9.36 30.62
C ALA A 455 -12.28 9.49 29.10
N LEU A 456 -13.07 8.79 28.27
CA LEU A 456 -13.00 8.89 26.81
C LEU A 456 -13.26 10.32 26.32
N LEU A 457 -14.30 10.98 26.83
CA LEU A 457 -14.67 12.34 26.42
C LEU A 457 -13.65 13.40 26.88
N ARG A 458 -13.06 13.24 28.07
CA ARG A 458 -11.99 14.15 28.52
C ARG A 458 -10.76 14.06 27.63
N LEU A 459 -10.41 12.84 27.24
CA LEU A 459 -9.29 12.58 26.36
C LEU A 459 -9.54 13.11 24.94
N ASP A 460 -10.75 12.90 24.41
CA ASP A 460 -11.15 13.30 23.07
C ASP A 460 -11.30 14.83 22.91
N HIS A 461 -11.95 15.51 23.87
CA HIS A 461 -12.25 16.94 23.75
C HIS A 461 -11.17 17.85 24.35
N TYR A 462 -10.42 17.38 25.35
CA TYR A 462 -9.50 18.24 26.11
C TYR A 462 -8.05 17.72 26.16
N GLY A 463 -7.77 16.51 25.69
CA GLY A 463 -6.44 15.90 25.76
C GLY A 463 -5.96 15.67 27.21
N GLU A 464 -6.90 15.51 28.14
CA GLU A 464 -6.63 15.39 29.58
C GLU A 464 -6.96 14.00 30.11
N TYR A 465 -6.14 13.52 31.05
CA TYR A 465 -6.28 12.20 31.66
C TYR A 465 -5.77 12.18 33.11
N GLU A 466 -6.46 11.45 33.99
CA GLU A 466 -6.03 11.17 35.37
C GLU A 466 -6.13 9.66 35.60
N ALA A 467 -4.99 8.97 35.64
CA ALA A 467 -4.95 7.52 35.82
C ALA A 467 -5.48 7.14 37.21
N ALA A 468 -6.42 6.17 37.26
CA ALA A 468 -7.00 5.70 38.51
C ALA A 468 -6.01 4.99 39.45
N THR A 469 -4.85 4.56 38.95
CA THR A 469 -3.75 3.97 39.73
C THR A 469 -2.41 4.66 39.41
N PRO A 470 -1.74 5.30 40.39
CA PRO A 470 -0.37 5.73 40.23
C PRO A 470 0.50 4.53 39.87
N HIS A 471 1.36 4.66 38.86
CA HIS A 471 2.27 3.61 38.45
C HIS A 471 3.29 3.40 39.58
N ASN A 472 3.01 2.47 40.49
CA ASN A 472 3.92 2.12 41.58
C ASN A 472 5.04 1.25 41.01
N GLY A 473 6.03 1.88 40.38
CA GLY A 473 7.19 1.16 39.86
C GLY A 473 8.35 2.11 39.59
N ARG A 474 9.41 2.01 40.41
CA ARG A 474 10.74 2.53 40.08
C ARG A 474 11.33 1.70 38.92
N HIS A 475 10.81 1.85 37.70
CA HIS A 475 11.48 1.36 36.51
C HIS A 475 11.37 2.41 35.40
N HIS A 476 12.55 2.87 35.02
CA HIS A 476 12.93 3.66 33.85
C HIS A 476 11.80 4.08 32.91
N SER A 477 11.57 5.39 32.89
CA SER A 477 10.91 6.13 31.81
C SER A 477 11.57 5.83 30.46
N THR A 478 11.10 4.80 29.76
CA THR A 478 11.05 4.82 28.30
C THR A 478 10.05 5.90 27.93
N GLY A 479 10.36 6.78 26.99
CA GLY A 479 9.63 8.03 26.69
C GLY A 479 8.18 7.93 26.20
N GLN A 480 7.40 6.95 26.66
CA GLN A 480 6.00 6.71 26.33
C GLN A 480 4.99 7.38 27.31
N ASP A 481 5.40 7.92 28.45
CA ASP A 481 4.48 8.48 29.47
C ASP A 481 4.07 9.95 29.27
N ARG A 482 4.31 10.56 28.10
CA ARG A 482 4.20 12.03 27.91
C ARG A 482 2.97 12.55 27.16
N TRP A 483 2.00 11.70 26.83
CA TRP A 483 0.96 12.04 25.83
C TRP A 483 -0.26 12.80 26.36
N TYR A 484 -0.45 12.94 27.69
CA TYR A 484 -1.67 13.54 28.26
C TYR A 484 -1.38 14.60 29.32
N ARG A 485 -2.24 15.62 29.39
CA ARG A 485 -2.19 16.62 30.47
C ARG A 485 -2.90 16.05 31.70
N PRO A 486 -2.27 16.05 32.90
CA PRO A 486 -2.99 15.72 34.13
C PRO A 486 -4.12 16.71 34.34
N VAL A 487 -5.26 16.24 34.85
CA VAL A 487 -6.44 17.09 35.10
C VAL A 487 -6.08 18.18 36.13
N THR A 488 -5.95 19.43 35.68
CA THR A 488 -5.62 20.56 36.56
C THR A 488 -6.89 21.23 37.09
N GLY A 489 -7.37 20.75 38.25
CA GLY A 489 -8.49 21.38 38.96
C GLY A 489 -9.88 21.11 38.36
N ARG A 490 -10.92 21.25 39.20
CA ARG A 490 -12.34 21.08 38.79
C ARG A 490 -12.92 22.45 38.40
N ASP A 491 -12.83 22.79 37.13
CA ASP A 491 -13.59 23.92 36.58
C ASP A 491 -15.08 23.55 36.51
N PRO A 492 -15.98 24.27 37.23
CA PRO A 492 -17.41 24.00 37.22
C PRO A 492 -18.08 24.13 35.85
N GLU A 493 -17.58 25.00 34.97
CA GLU A 493 -18.16 25.17 33.62
C GLU A 493 -17.80 23.98 32.73
N ARG A 494 -16.56 23.52 32.84
CA ARG A 494 -16.07 22.35 32.10
C ARG A 494 -16.75 21.06 32.51
N GLU A 495 -17.01 20.87 33.81
CA GLU A 495 -17.77 19.70 34.29
C GLU A 495 -19.22 19.73 33.77
N ARG A 496 -19.83 20.92 33.62
CA ARG A 496 -21.16 21.06 32.99
C ARG A 496 -21.14 20.75 31.50
N GLU A 497 -20.09 21.15 30.79
CA GLU A 497 -19.90 20.81 29.37
C GLU A 497 -19.72 19.30 29.21
N LEU A 498 -18.86 18.68 30.01
CA LEU A 498 -18.64 17.23 30.01
C LEU A 498 -19.92 16.44 30.30
N ASP A 499 -20.75 16.91 31.23
CA ASP A 499 -22.06 16.35 31.52
C ASP A 499 -23.01 16.38 30.32
N ARG A 500 -22.95 17.44 29.50
CA ARG A 500 -23.76 17.55 28.27
C ARG A 500 -23.27 16.57 27.22
N HIS A 501 -21.95 16.50 27.01
CA HIS A 501 -21.33 15.57 26.08
C HIS A 501 -21.56 14.11 26.48
N GLU A 502 -21.48 13.76 27.77
CA GLU A 502 -21.75 12.39 28.24
C GLU A 502 -23.18 11.95 27.92
N ARG A 503 -24.16 12.84 28.15
CA ARG A 503 -25.57 12.55 27.84
C ARG A 503 -25.80 12.37 26.34
N LEU A 504 -25.21 13.22 25.50
CA LEU A 504 -25.29 13.06 24.04
C LEU A 504 -24.61 11.77 23.58
N ALA A 505 -23.37 11.54 24.02
CA ALA A 505 -22.57 10.38 23.64
C ALA A 505 -23.22 9.06 24.06
N LYS A 506 -23.84 9.01 25.25
CA LYS A 506 -24.64 7.84 25.67
C LYS A 506 -25.84 7.59 24.76
N ARG A 507 -26.59 8.63 24.39
CA ARG A 507 -27.74 8.49 23.49
C ARG A 507 -27.34 8.09 22.07
N LEU A 508 -26.21 8.61 21.59
CA LEU A 508 -25.58 8.15 20.35
C LEU A 508 -25.12 6.70 20.48
N TRP A 509 -24.48 6.30 21.57
CA TRP A 509 -24.07 4.90 21.80
C TRP A 509 -25.26 3.93 21.73
N ASP A 510 -26.33 4.25 22.47
CA ASP A 510 -27.55 3.44 22.58
C ASP A 510 -28.46 3.55 21.35
N GLY A 511 -28.25 4.54 20.47
CA GLY A 511 -29.07 4.76 19.28
C GLY A 511 -30.45 5.35 19.51
N ARG A 512 -30.66 6.08 20.61
CA ARG A 512 -31.99 6.53 21.02
C ARG A 512 -32.04 8.05 21.23
N PRO A 513 -32.87 8.79 20.46
CA PRO A 513 -33.75 8.33 19.37
C PRO A 513 -32.96 8.03 18.07
N ALA A 514 -33.53 7.21 17.18
CA ALA A 514 -32.89 6.89 15.89
C ALA A 514 -32.63 8.14 15.01
N ASN A 515 -33.48 9.17 15.13
CA ASN A 515 -33.35 10.46 14.46
C ASN A 515 -32.04 11.18 14.79
N LEU A 516 -31.43 10.89 15.96
CA LEU A 516 -30.18 11.52 16.39
C LEU A 516 -29.01 11.17 15.48
N TRP A 517 -28.86 9.87 15.14
CA TRP A 517 -27.83 9.43 14.21
C TRP A 517 -28.14 9.82 12.77
N ALA A 518 -29.42 9.79 12.39
CA ALA A 518 -29.84 10.22 11.06
C ALA A 518 -29.50 11.70 10.79
N ALA A 519 -29.71 12.58 11.78
CA ALA A 519 -29.32 13.99 11.72
C ALA A 519 -27.80 14.17 11.63
N ALA A 520 -27.05 13.47 12.50
CA ALA A 520 -25.59 13.50 12.47
C ALA A 520 -25.04 13.13 11.07
N ARG A 521 -25.58 12.08 10.46
CA ARG A 521 -25.16 11.62 9.14
C ARG A 521 -25.47 12.64 8.05
N ARG A 522 -26.65 13.27 8.05
CA ARG A 522 -26.99 14.34 7.09
C ARG A 522 -26.00 15.50 7.16
N MET A 523 -25.61 15.92 8.36
CA MET A 523 -24.66 17.02 8.55
C MET A 523 -23.23 16.64 8.12
N LEU A 524 -22.80 15.40 8.39
CA LEU A 524 -21.53 14.87 7.88
C LEU A 524 -21.51 14.80 6.35
N ASP A 525 -22.61 14.35 5.73
CA ASP A 525 -22.74 14.28 4.27
C ASP A 525 -22.71 15.68 3.61
N GLN A 526 -23.07 16.73 4.37
CA GLN A 526 -22.92 18.14 3.97
C GLN A 526 -21.50 18.71 4.19
N GLY A 527 -20.56 17.88 4.67
CA GLY A 527 -19.16 18.26 4.88
C GLY A 527 -18.87 18.95 6.22
N GLN A 528 -19.78 18.91 7.20
CA GLN A 528 -19.50 19.45 8.52
C GLN A 528 -18.57 18.52 9.32
N ASP A 529 -17.70 19.09 10.14
CA ASP A 529 -16.79 18.32 10.99
C ASP A 529 -17.47 17.79 12.27
N ARG A 530 -16.91 16.74 12.87
CA ARG A 530 -17.47 16.10 14.06
C ARG A 530 -17.71 17.07 15.22
N PRO A 531 -16.79 18.00 15.58
CA PRO A 531 -17.03 18.98 16.64
C PRO A 531 -18.25 19.86 16.37
N THR A 532 -18.43 20.34 15.14
CA THR A 532 -19.59 21.17 14.75
C THR A 532 -20.89 20.37 14.88
N VAL A 533 -20.91 19.12 14.39
CA VAL A 533 -22.08 18.23 14.50
C VAL A 533 -22.40 17.95 15.97
N LEU A 534 -21.41 17.63 16.81
CA LEU A 534 -21.63 17.38 18.24
C LEU A 534 -22.18 18.61 18.98
N SER A 535 -21.70 19.80 18.64
CA SER A 535 -22.20 21.06 19.21
C SER A 535 -23.67 21.28 18.84
N ALA A 536 -24.03 21.16 17.55
CA ALA A 536 -25.40 21.32 17.08
C ALA A 536 -26.37 20.30 17.69
N LEU A 537 -25.97 19.03 17.77
CA LEU A 537 -26.78 17.98 18.41
C LEU A 537 -26.93 18.21 19.91
N THR A 538 -25.90 18.73 20.58
CA THR A 538 -25.96 19.10 22.00
C THR A 538 -26.96 20.23 22.22
N GLU A 539 -26.89 21.31 21.44
CA GLU A 539 -27.84 22.43 21.53
C GLU A 539 -29.29 21.97 21.29
N VAL A 540 -29.53 21.12 20.29
CA VAL A 540 -30.87 20.56 20.04
C VAL A 540 -31.33 19.66 21.17
N LEU A 541 -30.44 18.83 21.73
CA LEU A 541 -30.76 17.94 22.85
C LEU A 541 -31.17 18.71 24.11
N PHE A 542 -30.50 19.83 24.42
CA PHE A 542 -30.75 20.62 25.64
C PHE A 542 -31.81 21.73 25.47
N SER A 543 -32.14 22.13 24.23
CA SER A 543 -33.23 23.08 23.95
C SER A 543 -34.59 22.41 23.75
N ALA A 544 -34.63 21.09 23.56
CA ALA A 544 -35.87 20.35 23.39
C ALA A 544 -36.66 20.24 24.70
N THR A 545 -37.96 20.53 24.64
CA THR A 545 -38.88 20.49 25.80
C THR A 545 -39.51 19.13 26.04
N SER A 546 -39.51 18.25 25.02
CA SER A 546 -40.05 16.89 25.08
C SER A 546 -39.37 15.97 24.06
N GLU A 547 -39.58 14.66 24.16
CA GLU A 547 -38.97 13.70 23.21
C GLU A 547 -39.53 13.84 21.78
N SER A 548 -40.79 14.28 21.63
CA SER A 548 -41.40 14.55 20.33
C SER A 548 -40.89 15.87 19.72
N ASP A 549 -40.67 16.89 20.55
CA ASP A 549 -40.00 18.14 20.15
C ASP A 549 -38.55 17.88 19.71
N LEU A 550 -37.83 17.03 20.45
CA LEU A 550 -36.47 16.61 20.08
C LEU A 550 -36.43 15.94 18.70
N ARG A 551 -37.31 14.95 18.43
CA ARG A 551 -37.35 14.28 17.13
C ARG A 551 -37.62 15.28 16.00
N ARG A 552 -38.60 16.18 16.18
CA ARG A 552 -38.94 17.22 15.20
C ARG A 552 -37.77 18.15 14.89
N ARG A 553 -37.03 18.58 15.92
CA ARG A 553 -35.85 19.45 15.76
C ARG A 553 -34.68 18.72 15.10
N LEU A 554 -34.46 17.45 15.44
CA LEU A 554 -33.44 16.61 14.81
C LEU A 554 -33.75 16.37 13.33
N ASP A 555 -35.02 16.21 12.95
CA ASP A 555 -35.42 16.04 11.55
C ASP A 555 -35.24 17.31 10.71
N ALA A 556 -35.12 18.48 11.35
CA ALA A 556 -34.88 19.76 10.69
C ALA A 556 -33.39 20.12 10.52
N LEU A 557 -32.49 19.38 11.19
CA LEU A 557 -31.04 19.39 10.96
C LEU A 557 -30.70 18.49 9.77
#